data_AF-A0A398BES6-F1
#
_entry.id   AF-A0A398BES6-F1
#
_cell.length_a   1.000
_cell.length_b   1.000
_cell.length_c   1.000
_cell.angle_alpha   90.00
_cell.angle_beta   90.00
_cell.angle_gamma   90.00
#
_symmetry.space_group_name_H-M   'P 1'
#
loop_
_entity.id
_entity.type
_entity.pdbx_description
1 polymer ?
#
loop_
_entity_poly.entity_id
_entity_poly.type
_entity_poly.pdbx_seq_one_letter_code
_entity_poly.pdbx_strand_id
1 'polypeptide(L)'
;MFRIEFIDQNTNVIFREKTFGTAMEMHLFIKNFELKEGKKFTFFNSQLQRINATFFSLASFSGKTGRGFRLYFDISEDTKENMSMEDCI
;
A
#
# COMPACT_ATOMS: atom_id res chain seq x y z
N MET A 1 -13.03 13.21 -9.14
CA MET A 1 -11.85 12.34 -9.34
C MET A 1 -11.80 11.34 -8.20
N PHE A 2 -11.57 10.06 -8.52
CA PHE A 2 -11.47 8.97 -7.55
C PHE A 2 -10.02 8.54 -7.40
N ARG A 3 -9.57 8.16 -6.20
CA ARG A 3 -8.20 7.66 -6.03
C ARG A 3 -8.04 6.68 -4.89
N ILE A 4 -6.95 5.94 -4.94
CA ILE A 4 -6.52 5.01 -3.90
C ILE A 4 -5.10 5.40 -3.51
N GLU A 5 -4.92 5.63 -2.21
CA GLU A 5 -3.63 5.95 -1.58
C GLU A 5 -3.15 4.71 -0.84
N PHE A 6 -1.94 4.23 -1.15
CA PHE A 6 -1.24 3.19 -0.40
C PHE A 6 -0.27 3.89 0.55
N ILE A 7 -0.47 3.71 1.84
CA ILE A 7 0.18 4.49 2.90
C ILE A 7 0.93 3.55 3.82
N ASP A 8 2.18 3.87 4.14
CA ASP A 8 2.86 3.23 5.26
C ASP A 8 2.26 3.72 6.57
N GLN A 9 1.71 2.82 7.37
CA GLN A 9 1.03 3.15 8.62
C GLN A 9 1.98 3.78 9.65
N ASN A 10 3.27 3.46 9.59
CA ASN A 10 4.25 3.90 10.58
C ASN A 10 4.73 5.33 10.31
N THR A 11 4.92 5.68 9.04
CA THR A 11 5.43 6.99 8.61
C THR A 11 4.36 7.92 8.06
N ASN A 12 3.17 7.38 7.79
CA ASN A 12 2.06 8.07 7.10
C ASN A 12 2.43 8.61 5.71
N VAL A 13 3.44 8.02 5.07
CA VAL A 13 3.90 8.37 3.72
C VAL A 13 3.13 7.58 2.67
N ILE A 14 2.63 8.28 1.64
CA ILE A 14 2.05 7.64 0.46
C ILE A 14 3.20 7.09 -0.40
N PHE A 15 3.33 5.77 -0.49
CA PHE A 15 4.35 5.12 -1.32
C PHE A 15 3.82 4.69 -2.69
N ARG A 16 2.49 4.67 -2.87
CA ARG A 16 1.84 4.44 -4.15
C ARG A 16 0.47 5.12 -4.20
N GLU A 17 0.14 5.71 -5.33
CA GLU A 17 -1.18 6.29 -5.58
C GLU A 17 -1.69 5.81 -6.94
N LYS A 18 -3.01 5.63 -7.06
CA LYS A 18 -3.66 5.40 -8.35
C LYS A 18 -4.96 6.20 -8.42
N THR A 19 -5.15 6.89 -9.54
CA THR A 19 -6.32 7.72 -9.82
C THR A 19 -7.23 7.05 -10.85
N PHE A 20 -8.53 7.32 -10.76
CA PHE A 20 -9.57 6.71 -11.59
C PHE A 20 -10.55 7.78 -12.07
N GLY A 21 -11.08 7.59 -13.28
CA GLY A 21 -12.10 8.46 -13.85
C GLY A 21 -13.45 8.25 -13.18
N THR A 22 -13.77 7.00 -12.85
CA THR A 22 -15.06 6.62 -12.25
C THR A 22 -14.93 5.83 -10.95
N ALA A 23 -15.99 5.83 -10.15
CA ALA A 23 -16.05 5.00 -8.93
C ALA A 23 -16.02 3.50 -9.25
N MET A 24 -16.57 3.10 -10.41
CA MET A 24 -16.62 1.70 -10.83
C MET A 24 -15.22 1.15 -11.11
N GLU A 25 -14.39 1.90 -11.84
CA GLU A 25 -12.99 1.51 -12.10
C GLU A 25 -12.20 1.35 -10.80
N MET A 26 -12.38 2.28 -9.85
CA MET A 26 -11.76 2.20 -8.53
C MET A 26 -12.23 0.95 -7.76
N HIS A 27 -13.54 0.67 -7.77
CA HIS A 27 -14.11 -0.50 -7.10
C HIS A 27 -13.56 -1.82 -7.68
N LEU A 28 -13.52 -1.93 -9.01
CA LEU A 28 -12.97 -3.11 -9.70
C LEU A 28 -11.48 -3.30 -9.37
N PHE A 29 -10.71 -2.22 -9.27
CA PHE A 29 -9.31 -2.31 -8.86
C PHE A 29 -9.16 -2.80 -7.42
N ILE A 30 -9.92 -2.25 -6.46
CA ILE A 30 -9.85 -2.67 -5.04
C ILE A 30 -10.24 -4.12 -4.86
N LYS A 31 -11.24 -4.60 -5.62
CA LYS A 31 -11.69 -5.99 -5.56
C LYS A 31 -10.62 -7.02 -5.91
N ASN A 32 -9.57 -6.63 -6.63
CA ASN A 32 -8.45 -7.51 -6.93
C ASN A 32 -7.49 -7.71 -5.74
N PHE A 33 -7.68 -6.95 -4.65
CA PHE A 33 -6.91 -7.11 -3.43
C PHE A 33 -7.72 -7.90 -2.41
N GLU A 34 -7.11 -8.96 -1.87
CA GLU A 34 -7.64 -9.64 -0.70
C GLU A 34 -7.32 -8.82 0.56
N LEU A 35 -8.07 -7.74 0.79
CA LEU A 35 -7.86 -6.78 1.89
C LEU A 35 -8.28 -7.36 3.25
N LYS A 36 -7.53 -8.35 3.72
CA LYS A 36 -7.66 -8.96 5.04
C LYS A 36 -6.47 -8.49 5.89
N GLU A 37 -6.74 -8.06 7.12
CA GLU A 37 -5.70 -7.68 8.07
C GLU A 37 -4.64 -8.79 8.20
N GLY A 38 -3.37 -8.41 8.18
CA GLY A 38 -2.24 -9.35 8.21
C GLY A 38 -1.89 -10.00 6.86
N LYS A 39 -2.64 -9.71 5.78
CA LYS A 39 -2.31 -10.22 4.44
C LYS A 39 -1.05 -9.52 3.92
N LYS A 40 -0.07 -10.32 3.49
CA LYS A 40 1.16 -9.84 2.86
C LYS A 40 0.95 -9.57 1.36
N PHE A 41 1.49 -8.45 0.91
CA PHE A 41 1.54 -8.03 -0.48
C PHE A 41 2.98 -7.70 -0.85
N THR A 42 3.31 -7.95 -2.11
CA THR A 42 4.60 -7.57 -2.68
C THR A 42 4.38 -6.47 -3.71
N PHE A 43 5.04 -5.34 -3.48
CA PHE A 43 5.09 -4.19 -4.37
C PHE A 43 6.50 -4.02 -4.95
N PHE A 44 6.59 -3.14 -5.93
CA PHE A 44 7.86 -2.66 -6.48
C PHE A 44 7.87 -1.14 -6.38
N ASN A 45 9.00 -0.58 -5.93
CA ASN A 45 9.22 0.86 -5.94
C ASN A 45 9.63 1.35 -7.34
N SER A 46 9.94 2.64 -7.46
CA SER A 46 10.38 3.26 -8.71
C SER A 46 11.72 2.71 -9.23
N GLN A 47 12.51 2.05 -8.37
CA GLN A 47 13.78 1.41 -8.70
C GLN A 47 13.62 -0.10 -8.96
N LEU A 48 12.37 -0.60 -9.04
CA LEU A 48 12.05 -2.02 -9.18
C LEU A 48 12.55 -2.89 -8.01
N GLN A 49 12.86 -2.29 -6.86
CA GLN A 49 13.16 -3.04 -5.66
C GLN A 49 11.86 -3.56 -5.05
N ARG A 50 11.92 -4.80 -4.56
CA ARG A 50 10.81 -5.44 -3.88
C ARG A 50 10.51 -4.72 -2.57
N ILE A 51 9.23 -4.52 -2.29
CA ILE A 51 8.72 -4.06 -1.00
C ILE A 51 7.64 -5.02 -0.55
N ASN A 52 7.87 -5.71 0.56
CA ASN A 52 6.87 -6.50 1.26
C ASN A 52 6.11 -5.58 2.22
N ALA A 53 4.80 -5.73 2.20
CA ALA A 53 3.90 -4.85 2.92
C ALA A 53 2.72 -5.66 3.45
N THR A 54 2.50 -5.58 4.75
CA THR A 54 1.39 -6.27 5.42
C THR A 54 0.21 -5.32 5.49
N PHE A 55 -0.93 -5.69 4.91
CA PHE A 55 -2.13 -4.87 4.97
C PHE A 55 -2.62 -4.73 6.42
N PHE A 56 -2.83 -3.49 6.83
CA PHE A 56 -3.22 -3.11 8.17
C PHE A 56 -4.70 -2.72 8.21
N SER A 57 -5.08 -1.67 7.49
CA SER A 57 -6.47 -1.17 7.51
C SER A 57 -6.84 -0.39 6.26
N LEU A 58 -8.13 -0.14 6.08
CA LEU A 58 -8.66 0.69 5.01
C LEU A 58 -9.58 1.77 5.57
N ALA A 59 -9.42 2.99 5.08
CA ALA A 59 -10.27 4.13 5.41
C ALA A 59 -10.81 4.79 4.15
N SER A 60 -12.09 5.18 4.16
CA SER A 60 -12.65 6.00 3.09
C SER A 60 -12.37 7.49 3.35
N PHE A 61 -12.28 8.27 2.28
CA PHE A 61 -12.27 9.73 2.39
C PHE A 61 -13.13 10.36 1.30
N SER A 62 -13.68 11.52 1.61
CA SER A 62 -14.45 12.35 0.69
C SER A 62 -14.19 13.80 1.04
N GLY A 63 -13.72 14.58 0.06
CA GLY A 63 -13.42 15.99 0.24
C GLY A 63 -13.52 16.77 -1.06
N LYS A 64 -13.25 18.08 -0.99
CA LYS A 64 -13.27 18.98 -2.16
C LYS A 64 -12.32 18.53 -3.27
N THR A 65 -11.23 17.88 -2.90
CA THR A 65 -10.15 17.44 -3.79
C THR A 65 -10.35 16.05 -4.39
N GLY A 66 -11.36 15.30 -3.94
CA GLY A 66 -11.64 13.97 -4.46
C GLY A 66 -12.30 13.03 -3.45
N ARG A 67 -12.58 11.81 -3.91
CA ARG A 67 -13.14 10.72 -3.10
C ARG A 67 -12.30 9.47 -3.29
N GLY A 68 -12.23 8.61 -2.29
CA GLY A 68 -11.37 7.45 -2.43
C GLY A 68 -11.17 6.63 -1.17
N PHE A 69 -10.13 5.80 -1.23
CA PHE A 69 -9.72 4.94 -0.12
C PHE A 69 -8.23 5.11 0.18
N ARG A 70 -7.90 5.09 1.46
CA ARG A 70 -6.56 4.92 1.99
C ARG A 70 -6.40 3.49 2.43
N LEU A 71 -5.40 2.81 1.90
CA LEU A 71 -5.00 1.46 2.30
C LEU A 71 -3.71 1.62 3.08
N TYR A 72 -3.77 1.32 4.36
CA TYR A 72 -2.63 1.36 5.26
C TYR A 72 -1.93 0.01 5.24
N PHE A 73 -0.60 0.06 5.14
CA PHE A 73 0.27 -1.10 5.14
C PHE A 73 1.40 -0.91 6.16
N ASP A 74 1.85 -1.99 6.76
CA ASP A 74 3.11 -2.03 7.49
C ASP A 74 4.22 -2.50 6.55
N ILE A 75 5.22 -1.64 6.34
CA ILE A 75 6.37 -1.90 5.44
C ILE A 75 7.64 -2.24 6.24
N SER A 76 7.57 -2.19 7.58
CA SER A 76 8.75 -2.35 8.45
C SER A 76 9.32 -3.77 8.50
N GLU A 77 8.58 -4.79 8.02
CA GLU A 77 9.06 -6.17 8.02
C GLU A 77 10.27 -6.40 7.10
N ASP A 78 10.41 -5.62 6.01
CA ASP A 78 11.51 -5.80 5.04
C ASP A 78 12.86 -5.26 5.51
N THR A 79 12.89 -4.43 6.57
CA THR A 79 14.15 -3.90 7.10
C THR A 79 14.90 -4.92 7.95
N LYS A 80 14.25 -6.01 8.38
CA LYS A 80 14.85 -7.02 9.26
C LYS A 80 15.42 -8.24 8.54
N GLU A 81 14.95 -8.57 7.33
CA GLU A 81 15.47 -9.71 6.57
C GLU A 81 16.73 -9.38 5.75
N ASN A 82 16.98 -8.11 5.42
CA ASN A 82 18.20 -7.70 4.70
C ASN A 82 19.41 -7.39 5.63
N MET A 83 19.27 -7.55 6.94
CA MET A 83 20.37 -7.36 7.91
C MET A 83 21.00 -8.67 8.42
N SER A 84 20.60 -9.84 7.91
CA SER A 84 21.09 -11.14 8.42
C SER A 84 22.03 -11.91 7.48
N MET A 85 22.58 -11.28 6.44
CA MET A 85 23.50 -11.92 5.49
C MET A 85 24.87 -11.22 5.33
N GLU A 86 25.35 -10.50 6.35
CA GLU A 86 26.77 -10.03 6.38
C GLU A 86 27.55 -10.43 7.65
N ASP A 87 27.02 -11.30 8.50
CA ASP A 87 27.75 -11.85 9.68
C ASP A 87 27.95 -13.37 9.58
N CYS A 88 28.56 -13.84 8.50
CA CYS A 88 29.21 -15.16 8.48
C CYS A 88 30.62 -15.01 7.88
N ILE A 89 31.60 -15.20 8.79
CA ILE A 89 33.06 -15.23 8.61
C ILE A 89 33.51 -16.09 7.43
#